data_AF-A0A924E770-F1
#
_entry.id   AF-A0A924E770-F1
#
_cell.length_a   1.000
_cell.length_b   1.000
_cell.length_c   1.000
_cell.angle_alpha   90.00
_cell.angle_beta   90.00
_cell.angle_gamma   90.00
#
_symmetry.space_group_name_H-M   'P 1'
#
loop_
_entity.id
_entity.type
_entity.pdbx_description
1 polymer ?
#
loop_
_entity_poly.entity_id
_entity_poly.type
_entity_poly.pdbx_seq_one_letter_code
_entity_poly.pdbx_strand_id
1 'polypeptide(L)' 'MLYRRNPQLNKNGELIHLLSIEGLPKAILTQILDTAANFVSVSDREVKKVPL' A
#
# COMPACT_ATOMS: atom_id res chain seq x y z
N MET A 1 22.62 2.31 19.07
CA MET A 1 21.44 2.87 18.38
C MET A 1 20.41 1.76 18.26
N LEU A 2 19.27 1.88 18.92
CA LEU A 2 18.19 0.88 18.83
C LEU A 2 17.64 0.91 17.41
N TYR A 3 17.97 -0.09 16.59
CA TYR A 3 17.29 -0.32 15.32
C TYR A 3 15.87 -0.78 15.66
N ARG A 4 14.97 0.18 15.91
CA ARG A 4 13.56 -0.10 16.12
C ARG A 4 13.03 -0.71 14.84
N ARG A 5 12.71 -2.00 14.91
CA ARG A 5 12.00 -2.74 13.87
C ARG A 5 10.82 -1.89 13.41
N ASN A 6 10.70 -1.66 12.10
CA ASN A 6 9.65 -0.82 11.55
C ASN A 6 8.29 -1.47 11.86
N PRO A 7 7.41 -0.84 12.67
CA PRO A 7 6.15 -1.45 13.11
C PRO A 7 5.16 -1.65 11.96
N GLN A 8 5.45 -1.08 10.79
CA GLN A 8 4.64 -1.21 9.58
C GLN A 8 4.90 -2.51 8.83
N LEU A 9 5.97 -3.24 9.15
CA LEU A 9 6.39 -4.45 8.46
C LEU A 9 6.22 -5.69 9.34
N ASN A 10 5.81 -6.80 8.73
CA ASN A 10 5.81 -8.08 9.40
C ASN A 10 7.25 -8.67 9.53
N LYS A 11 7.35 -9.91 10.02
CA LYS A 11 8.63 -10.62 10.16
C LYS A 11 9.37 -10.91 8.85
N ASN A 12 8.68 -10.88 7.72
CA ASN A 12 9.22 -11.11 6.38
C ASN A 12 9.59 -9.80 5.66
N GLY A 13 9.30 -8.64 6.25
CA GLY A 13 9.50 -7.33 5.61
C GLY A 13 8.34 -6.88 4.72
N GLU A 14 7.20 -7.57 4.77
CA GLU A 14 6.01 -7.21 4.00
C GLU A 14 5.20 -6.15 4.77
N LEU A 15 4.64 -5.18 4.04
CA LEU A 15 3.83 -4.11 4.61
C LEU A 15 2.49 -4.66 5.14
N ILE A 16 2.21 -4.42 6.42
CA ILE A 16 0.93 -4.79 7.06
C ILE A 16 0.02 -3.59 7.29
N HIS A 17 0.59 -2.46 7.68
CA HIS A 17 -0.13 -1.22 7.96
C HIS A 17 0.70 -0.03 7.51
N LEU A 18 0.18 0.78 6.59
CA LEU A 18 0.83 2.01 6.16
C LEU A 18 0.45 3.15 7.11
N LEU A 19 1.36 3.49 8.01
CA LEU A 19 1.23 4.59 8.98
C LEU A 19 2.01 5.84 8.51
N SER A 20 3.18 5.64 7.91
CA SER A 20 4.06 6.69 7.37
C SER A 20 4.96 6.12 6.27
N ILE A 21 5.39 6.96 5.34
CA ILE A 21 6.35 6.59 4.29
C ILE A 21 7.81 6.59 4.77
N GLU A 22 8.09 7.18 5.93
CA GLU A 22 9.44 7.32 6.46
C GLU A 22 10.02 5.96 6.89
N GLY A 23 11.28 5.72 6.54
CA GLY A 23 11.97 4.47 6.88
C GLY A 23 11.42 3.22 6.18
N LEU A 24 10.54 3.37 5.18
CA LEU A 24 10.13 2.28 4.30
C LEU A 24 11.11 2.13 3.12
N PRO A 25 11.42 0.89 2.70
CA PRO A 25 12.14 0.65 1.47
C PRO A 25 11.39 1.22 0.26
N LYS A 26 12.13 1.80 -0.69
CA LYS A 26 11.58 2.32 -1.95
C LYS A 26 10.70 1.30 -2.68
N ALA A 27 11.08 0.02 -2.67
CA ALA A 27 10.34 -1.05 -3.33
C ALA A 27 8.89 -1.15 -2.83
N ILE A 28 8.64 -0.96 -1.53
CA ILE A 28 7.29 -0.99 -0.96
C ILE A 28 6.47 0.19 -1.46
N LEU A 29 7.06 1.39 -1.51
CA LEU A 29 6.39 2.58 -2.02
C LEU A 29 6.02 2.41 -3.49
N THR A 30 6.94 1.90 -4.31
CA THR A 30 6.67 1.61 -5.73
C THR A 30 5.56 0.56 -5.88
N GLN A 31 5.57 -0.52 -5.10
CA GLN A 31 4.50 -1.52 -5.12
C GLN A 31 3.12 -0.92 -4.81
N ILE A 32 3.03 0.00 -3.83
CA ILE A 32 1.78 0.69 -3.50
C ILE A 32 1.30 1.52 -4.71
N LEU A 33 2.21 2.28 -5.33
CA LEU A 33 1.88 3.13 -6.48
C LEU A 33 1.45 2.30 -7.70
N ASP A 34 2.17 1.23 -8.00
CA ASP A 34 1.85 0.31 -9.10
C ASP A 34 0.47 -0.34 -8.89
N THR A 35 0.17 -0.72 -7.65
CA THR A 35 -1.15 -1.26 -7.28
C THR A 35 -2.24 -0.20 -7.46
N ALA A 36 -2.00 1.03 -6.99
CA ALA A 36 -2.94 2.15 -7.09
C ALA A 36 -3.24 2.55 -8.54
N ALA A 37 -2.25 2.47 -9.44
CA ALA A 37 -2.42 2.78 -10.86
C ALA A 37 -3.53 1.94 -11.53
N ASN A 38 -3.70 0.68 -11.11
CA ASN A 38 -4.78 -0.18 -11.61
C ASN A 38 -6.17 0.35 -11.26
N PHE A 39 -6.32 1.02 -10.11
CA PHE A 39 -7.60 1.59 -9.66
C PHE A 39 -7.95 2.91 -10.34
N VAL A 40 -6.95 3.66 -10.83
CA VAL A 40 -7.17 4.94 -11.52
C VAL A 40 -7.98 4.75 -12.81
N SER A 41 -7.74 3.66 -13.55
CA SER A 41 -8.48 3.32 -14.77
C SER A 41 -9.95 2.95 -14.56
N VAL A 42 -10.36 2.69 -13.31
CA VAL A 42 -11.72 2.26 -12.96
C VAL A 42 -12.64 3.47 -12.68
N SER A 43 -12.08 4.67 -12.51
CA SER A 43 -12.85 5.89 -12.23
C SER A 43 -13.81 6.32 -13.35
N ASP A 44 -13.61 5.87 -14.60
CA ASP A 44 -14.48 6.16 -15.74
C ASP A 44 -15.63 5.15 -15.93
N ARG A 45 -15.70 4.10 -15.10
CA ARG A 45 -16.78 3.11 -15.19
C ARG A 45 -17.78 3.38 -14.08
N GLU A 46 -18.97 3.88 -14.47
CA GLU A 46 -20.15 3.91 -13.61
C GLU A 46 -20.30 2.57 -12.90
N VAL A 47 -20.14 2.58 -11.57
CA VAL A 47 -20.40 1.41 -10.74
C VAL A 47 -21.90 1.14 -10.84
N LYS A 48 -22.30 0.21 -11.72
CA LYS A 48 -23.67 -0.31 -11.71
C LYS A 48 -23.92 -0.87 -10.33
N LYS A 49 -24.73 -0.17 -9.53
CA LYS A 49 -25.15 -0.63 -8.22
C LYS A 49 -25.85 -1.97 -8.40
N VAL A 50 -25.15 -3.05 -8.06
CA VAL A 50 -25.75 -4.35 -7.85
C VAL A 50 -26.53 -4.26 -6.53
N PRO A 51 -27.81 -4.66 -6.49
CA PRO A 51 -28.59 -4.66 -5.26
C PRO A 51 -27.95 -5.63 -4.26
N LEU A 52 -27.80 -5.17 -3.03
CA LEU A 52 -27.49 -5.99 -1.85
C LEU A 52 -28.73 -6.78 -1.42
#